data_AF-A0A7X8UN36-F1
#
_entry.id   AF-A0A7X8UN36-F1
#
_cell.length_a   1.000
_cell.length_b   1.000
_cell.length_c   1.000
_cell.angle_alpha   90.00
_cell.angle_beta   90.00
_cell.angle_gamma   90.00
#
_symmetry.space_group_name_H-M   'P 1'
#
loop_
_entity.id
_entity.type
_entity.pdbx_description
1 polymer ?
#
loop_
_entity_poly.entity_id
_entity_poly.type
_entity_poly.pdbx_seq_one_letter_code
_entity_poly.pdbx_strand_id
1 'polypeptide(L)' 'MIDLLKYPMTLPPYGQLWLLLPLLAAVAVVYKTVRAEDVRRIWLESLLLFAYMLGGLVVLGAILWAVISFWP' A
#
# COMPACT_ATOMS: atom_id res chain seq x y z
N MET A 1 6.04 3.22 -22.89
CA MET A 1 6.62 2.42 -21.78
C MET A 1 8.10 2.74 -21.50
N ILE A 2 8.83 3.41 -22.39
CA ILE A 2 10.26 3.75 -22.20
C ILE A 2 10.44 5.10 -21.44
N ASP A 3 9.41 5.94 -21.37
CA ASP A 3 9.46 7.26 -20.73
C ASP A 3 9.71 7.24 -19.22
N LEU A 4 9.48 6.10 -18.54
CA LEU A 4 9.68 5.95 -17.10
C LEU A 4 11.16 6.11 -16.68
N LEU A 5 12.10 5.75 -17.56
CA LEU A 5 13.54 5.86 -17.33
C LEU A 5 14.12 7.22 -17.74
N LYS A 6 13.33 8.05 -18.44
CA LYS A 6 13.77 9.32 -19.02
C LYS A 6 13.80 10.47 -17.99
N TYR A 7 12.97 10.38 -16.95
CA TYR A 7 12.90 11.36 -15.86
C TYR A 7 12.98 10.63 -14.51
N PRO A 8 14.19 10.29 -14.03
CA PRO A 8 14.32 9.65 -12.72
C PRO A 8 13.77 10.59 -11.65
N MET A 9 12.82 10.11 -10.86
CA MET A 9 12.29 10.87 -9.74
C MET A 9 13.40 10.99 -8.68
N THR A 10 13.98 12.18 -8.56
CA THR A 10 15.04 12.46 -7.60
C THR A 10 14.41 12.64 -6.22
N LEU A 11 14.45 11.59 -5.41
CA LEU A 11 14.03 11.65 -4.02
C LEU A 11 15.14 12.29 -3.18
N PRO A 12 14.82 13.24 -2.27
CA PRO A 12 15.81 13.80 -1.36
C PRO A 12 16.43 12.69 -0.47
N PRO A 13 17.69 12.85 -0.01
CA PRO A 13 18.48 11.79 0.64
C PRO A 13 17.77 11.11 1.81
N TYR A 14 16.91 11.83 2.53
CA TYR A 14 16.15 11.32 3.69
C TYR A 14 14.67 11.07 3.40
N GLY A 15 14.15 11.50 2.23
CA GLY A 15 12.76 11.28 1.83
C GLY A 15 12.46 9.82 1.51
N GLN A 16 13.47 9.05 1.13
CA GLN A 16 13.36 7.62 0.86
C GLN A 16 13.01 6.82 2.13
N LEU A 17 13.49 7.24 3.30
CA LEU A 17 13.19 6.59 4.57
C LEU A 17 11.70 6.74 4.94
N TRP A 18 11.08 7.86 4.56
CA TRP A 18 9.65 8.07 4.77
C TRP A 18 8.78 7.14 3.93
N LEU A 19 9.24 6.73 2.75
CA LEU A 19 8.55 5.75 1.91
C LEU A 19 8.63 4.31 2.46
N LEU A 20 9.55 4.04 3.40
CA LEU A 20 9.61 2.74 4.07
C LEU A 20 8.45 2.54 5.06
N LEU A 21 7.94 3.60 5.70
CA LEU A 21 6.84 3.48 6.66
C LEU A 21 5.56 2.87 6.07
N PRO A 22 5.00 3.41 4.96
CA PRO A 22 3.82 2.81 4.34
C PRO A 22 4.12 1.41 3.79
N LEU A 23 5.34 1.16 3.29
CA LEU A 23 5.75 -0.16 2.82
C LEU A 23 5.76 -1.19 3.96
N LEU A 24 6.40 -0.85 5.10
CA LEU A 24 6.46 -1.70 6.28
C LEU A 24 5.08 -1.94 6.88
N ALA A 25 4.22 -0.91 6.90
CA ALA A 25 2.84 -1.05 7.35
C ALA A 25 2.06 -2.05 6.48
N ALA A 26 2.20 -1.95 5.16
CA ALA A 26 1.56 -2.88 4.23
C ALA A 26 2.07 -4.32 4.44
N VAL A 27 3.39 -4.52 4.54
CA VAL A 27 3.99 -5.84 4.77
C VAL A 27 3.57 -6.42 6.13
N ALA A 28 3.50 -5.60 7.19
CA ALA A 28 3.06 -6.04 8.50
C ALA A 28 1.61 -6.54 8.50
N VAL A 29 0.72 -5.84 7.78
CA VAL A 29 -0.68 -6.26 7.60
C VAL A 29 -0.74 -7.59 6.85
N VAL A 30 -0.05 -7.70 5.71
CA VAL A 30 -0.03 -8.93 4.91
C VAL A 30 0.54 -10.11 5.70
N TYR A 31 1.66 -9.91 6.40
CA TYR A 31 2.30 -10.94 7.20
C TYR A 31 1.38 -11.44 8.33
N LYS A 32 0.65 -10.53 8.98
CA LYS A 32 -0.35 -10.88 10.00
C LYS A 32 -1.49 -11.72 9.42
N THR A 33 -1.96 -11.40 8.22
CA THR A 33 -3.09 -12.09 7.56
C THR A 33 -2.70 -13.41 6.89
N VAL A 34 -1.44 -13.61 6.52
CA VAL A 34 -0.98 -14.85 5.86
C VAL A 34 -0.69 -15.97 6.88
N ARG A 35 -0.65 -15.68 8.18
CA ARG A 35 -0.43 -16.67 9.24
C ARG A 35 -1.68 -17.51 9.50
N ALA A 36 -2.15 -18.22 8.47
CA ALA A 36 -3.30 -19.12 8.55
C ALA A 36 -2.85 -20.47 9.14
N GLU A 37 -3.35 -20.79 10.33
CA GLU A 37 -3.08 -22.07 11.04
C GLU A 37 -3.75 -23.28 10.37
N ASP A 38 -4.80 -23.05 9.57
CA ASP A 38 -5.65 -24.09 8.98
C ASP A 38 -5.90 -23.86 7.47
N VAL A 39 -5.67 -24.91 6.66
CA VAL A 39 -5.78 -24.88 5.19
C VAL A 39 -7.20 -24.49 4.70
N ARG A 40 -8.24 -24.83 5.46
CA ARG A 40 -9.63 -24.46 5.15
C ARG A 40 -9.93 -22.97 5.40
N ARG A 41 -9.17 -22.32 6.28
CA ARG A 41 -9.32 -20.87 6.57
C ARG A 41 -8.64 -20.00 5.51
N ILE A 42 -7.74 -20.57 4.70
CA ILE A 42 -7.03 -19.85 3.63
C ILE A 42 -8.00 -19.12 2.69
N TRP A 43 -9.14 -19.71 2.34
CA TRP A 43 -10.13 -19.06 1.47
C TRP A 43 -10.76 -17.81 2.11
N LEU A 44 -11.12 -17.89 3.40
CA LEU A 44 -11.66 -16.77 4.15
C LEU A 44 -10.60 -15.70 4.38
N GLU A 45 -9.41 -16.08 4.83
CA GLU A 45 -8.26 -15.19 5.02
C GLU A 45 -7.87 -14.48 3.71
N SER A 46 -7.90 -15.18 2.58
CA SER A 46 -7.63 -14.58 1.26
C SER A 46 -8.70 -13.57 0.85
N LEU A 47 -9.97 -13.86 1.13
CA LEU A 47 -11.06 -12.92 0.88
C LEU A 47 -10.95 -11.68 1.79
N LEU A 48 -10.54 -11.88 3.04
CA LEU A 48 -10.30 -10.82 4.02
C LEU A 48 -9.10 -9.96 3.63
N LEU A 49 -8.02 -10.57 3.15
CA LEU A 49 -6.87 -9.89 2.57
C LEU A 49 -7.27 -9.04 1.37
N PHE A 50 -8.09 -9.58 0.47
CA PHE A 50 -8.61 -8.86 -0.69
C PHE A 50 -9.44 -7.64 -0.26
N ALA A 51 -10.31 -7.79 0.74
CA ALA A 51 -11.06 -6.70 1.32
C ALA A 51 -10.14 -5.63 1.96
N TYR A 52 -9.08 -6.05 2.66
CA TYR A 52 -8.07 -5.12 3.20
C TYR A 52 -7.33 -4.36 2.09
N MET A 53 -6.95 -5.02 1.00
CA MET A 53 -6.29 -4.37 -0.13
C MET A 53 -7.21 -3.35 -0.80
N LEU A 54 -8.48 -3.71 -1.06
CA LEU A 54 -9.48 -2.79 -1.61
C LEU A 54 -9.75 -1.62 -0.66
N GLY A 55 -9.92 -1.88 0.63
CA GLY A 55 -10.11 -0.84 1.64
C GLY A 55 -8.92 0.12 1.68
N GLY A 56 -7.70 -0.40 1.69
CA GLY A 56 -6.48 0.40 1.63
C GLY A 56 -6.39 1.25 0.37
N LEU A 57 -6.77 0.71 -0.79
CA LEU A 57 -6.78 1.43 -2.06
C LEU A 57 -7.81 2.57 -2.05
N VAL A 58 -9.02 2.33 -1.53
CA VAL A 58 -10.06 3.35 -1.41
C VAL A 58 -9.63 4.47 -0.45
N VAL A 59 -9.03 4.11 0.69
CA VAL A 59 -8.52 5.08 1.66
C VAL A 59 -7.39 5.92 1.05
N LEU A 60 -6.42 5.30 0.37
CA LEU A 60 -5.34 6.02 -0.32
C LEU A 60 -5.89 6.97 -1.39
N GLY A 61 -6.85 6.51 -2.20
CA GLY A 61 -7.51 7.33 -3.21
C GLY A 61 -8.24 8.53 -2.59
N ALA A 62 -8.96 8.32 -1.49
CA ALA A 62 -9.66 9.38 -0.77
C ALA A 62 -8.69 10.41 -0.16
N ILE A 63 -7.57 9.94 0.42
CA ILE A 63 -6.53 10.82 0.95
C ILE A 63 -5.91 11.65 -0.19
N LEU A 64 -5.55 11.01 -1.30
CA LEU A 64 -4.95 11.70 -2.44
C LEU A 64 -5.92 12.73 -3.05
N TRP A 65 -7.20 12.37 -3.17
CA TRP A 65 -8.24 13.29 -3.61
C TRP A 65 -8.39 14.49 -2.67
N ALA A 66 -8.39 14.25 -1.35
CA ALA A 66 -8.46 15.32 -0.37
C ALA A 66 -7.23 16.23 -0.45
N VAL A 67 -6.03 15.67 -0.61
CA VAL A 67 -4.81 16.48 -0.80
C VAL A 67 -4.93 17.33 -2.06
N ILE A 68 -5.33 16.78 -3.20
CA ILE A 68 -5.46 17.55 -4.44
C ILE A 68 -6.56 18.62 -4.33
N SER A 69 -7.67 18.33 -3.64
CA SER A 69 -8.82 19.23 -3.56
C SER A 69 -8.66 20.35 -2.53
N PHE A 70 -7.91 20.13 -1.45
CA PHE A 70 -7.79 21.07 -0.33
C PHE A 70 -6.40 21.69 -0.19
N TRP A 71 -5.40 21.20 -0.93
CA TRP A 71 -4.09 21.83 -0.97
C TRP A 71 -4.12 23.01 -1.96
N PRO A 72 -3.70 24.22 -1.53
CA PRO A 72 -3.70 25.43 -2.37
C PRO A 72 -2.69 25.37 -3.52
#